data_AF-A0A023DDB1-F1
#
_entry.id   AF-A0A023DDB1-F1
#
_cell.length_a   1.000
_cell.length_b   1.000
_cell.length_c   1.000
_cell.angle_alpha   90.00
_cell.angle_beta   90.00
_cell.angle_gamma   90.00
#
_symmetry.space_group_name_H-M   'P 1'
#
loop_
_entity.id
_entity.type
_entity.pdbx_description
1 polymer ?
#
loop_
_entity_poly.entity_id
_entity_poly.type
_entity_poly.pdbx_seq_one_letter_code
_entity_poly.pdbx_strand_id
1 'polypeptide(L)' 'MIFAVIIPVALLPNRLPQTLTEWLKTYSHVQVMSRDGFTGFRQGIANANPSILHVYDRWNFMGMRRRD' A
#
# COMPACT_ATOMS: atom_id res chain seq x y z
N MET A 1 3.07 -11.29 -20.54
CA MET A 1 2.49 -9.93 -20.57
C MET A 1 1.74 -9.72 -19.25
N ILE A 2 2.34 -9.01 -18.30
CA ILE A 2 1.67 -8.63 -17.05
C ILE A 2 1.24 -7.17 -17.24
N PHE A 3 -0.04 -6.93 -17.49
CA PHE A 3 -0.59 -5.58 -17.44
C PHE A 3 -0.68 -5.18 -15.96
N ALA A 4 0.39 -4.59 -15.42
CA ALA A 4 0.28 -3.85 -14.18
C ALA A 4 -0.47 -2.56 -14.50
N VAL A 5 -1.80 -2.61 -14.43
CA VAL A 5 -2.62 -1.39 -14.44
C VAL A 5 -2.29 -0.66 -13.14
N ILE A 6 -1.44 0.35 -13.22
CA ILE A 6 -1.21 1.29 -12.14
C ILE A 6 -2.46 2.17 -12.09
N ILE A 7 -3.48 1.73 -11.37
CA ILE A 7 -4.58 2.61 -10.99
C ILE A 7 -3.95 3.59 -9.98
N PRO A 8 -3.86 4.90 -10.26
CA PRO A 8 -3.45 5.86 -9.24
C PRO A 8 -4.36 5.63 -8.04
N VAL A 9 -3.77 5.32 -6.89
CA VAL A 9 -4.51 4.91 -5.70
C VAL A 9 -5.63 5.92 -5.51
N ALA A 10 -6.87 5.42 -5.44
CA ALA A 10 -8.02 6.29 -5.23
C ALA A 10 -7.71 7.21 -4.04
N LEU A 11 -8.12 8.48 -4.12
CA LEU A 11 -8.02 9.38 -2.97
C LEU A 11 -8.93 8.81 -1.87
N LEU A 12 -8.34 8.00 -0.99
CA LEU A 12 -9.05 7.48 0.16
C LEU A 12 -9.48 8.67 1.02
N PRO A 13 -10.69 8.64 1.60
CA PRO A 13 -11.22 9.76 2.35
C PRO A 13 -10.40 10.09 3.62
N ASN A 14 -9.55 9.15 4.06
CA ASN A 14 -8.69 9.31 5.22
C ASN A 14 -7.48 8.36 5.14
N ARG A 15 -6.54 8.48 6.09
CA ARG A 15 -5.36 7.61 6.22
C ARG A 15 -5.56 6.51 7.28
N LEU A 16 -6.74 5.90 7.36
CA LEU A 16 -7.00 4.83 8.33
C LEU A 16 -6.71 3.44 7.74
N PRO A 17 -6.11 2.51 8.52
CA PRO A 17 -5.89 1.13 8.10
C PRO A 17 -7.16 0.43 7.61
N GLN A 18 -8.30 0.68 8.28
CA GLN A 18 -9.59 0.06 8.01
C GLN A 18 -10.11 0.45 6.63
N THR A 19 -10.05 1.75 6.30
CA THR A 19 -10.48 2.27 5.00
C THR A 19 -9.65 1.68 3.86
N LEU A 20 -8.33 1.53 4.04
CA LEU A 20 -7.50 0.83 3.06
C LEU A 20 -7.84 -0.67 2.96
N THR A 21 -8.12 -1.32 4.09
CA THR A 21 -8.45 -2.74 4.14
C THR A 21 -9.70 -3.04 3.31
N GLU A 22 -10.76 -2.28 3.52
CA GLU A 22 -12.05 -2.44 2.82
C GLU A 22 -11.90 -2.15 1.34
N TRP A 23 -11.14 -1.11 0.99
CA TRP A 23 -10.83 -0.79 -0.40
C TRP A 23 -10.10 -1.94 -1.08
N LEU A 24 -9.03 -2.48 -0.49
CA LEU A 24 -8.25 -3.59 -1.06
C LEU A 24 -9.07 -4.87 -1.22
N LYS A 25 -10.02 -5.15 -0.32
CA LYS A 25 -10.94 -6.29 -0.46
C LYS A 25 -11.84 -6.18 -1.71
N THR A 26 -12.13 -4.97 -2.15
CA THR A 26 -12.90 -4.72 -3.39
C THR A 26 -12.04 -4.99 -4.64
N TYR A 27 -10.71 -4.91 -4.52
CA TYR A 27 -9.75 -5.10 -5.61
C TYR A 27 -8.83 -6.29 -5.33
N SER A 28 -9.40 -7.50 -5.28
CA SER A 28 -8.67 -8.75 -4.97
C SER A 28 -7.54 -9.12 -5.94
N HIS A 29 -7.47 -8.46 -7.10
CA HIS A 29 -6.41 -8.65 -8.09
C HIS A 29 -5.12 -7.87 -7.78
N VAL A 30 -5.13 -6.99 -6.78
CA VAL A 30 -3.92 -6.27 -6.36
C VAL A 30 -2.93 -7.27 -5.75
N GLN A 31 -1.73 -7.33 -6.34
CA GLN A 31 -0.66 -8.25 -5.90
C GLN A 31 0.53 -7.52 -5.28
N VAL A 32 0.77 -6.27 -5.68
CA VAL A 32 1.91 -5.47 -5.24
C VAL A 32 1.43 -4.07 -4.92
N MET A 33 1.85 -3.51 -3.79
CA MET A 33 1.51 -2.15 -3.39
C MET A 33 2.76 -1.38 -3.00
N SER A 34 2.97 -0.26 -3.69
CA SER A 34 3.97 0.73 -3.30
C SER A 34 3.42 1.58 -2.15
N ARG A 35 4.22 1.82 -1.11
CA ARG A 35 3.83 2.61 0.07
C ARG A 35 4.96 3.48 0.61
N ASP A 36 4.57 4.53 1.33
CA ASP A 36 5.45 5.31 2.18
C ASP A 36 5.78 4.54 3.48
N GLY A 37 6.30 5.22 4.50
CA GLY A 37 6.67 4.62 5.79
C GLY A 37 5.54 4.60 6.80
N PHE A 38 4.35 5.08 6.46
CA PHE A 38 3.25 5.19 7.41
C PHE A 38 2.75 3.81 7.84
N THR A 39 2.91 3.44 9.11
CA THR A 39 2.66 2.08 9.61
C THR A 39 1.20 1.63 9.45
N GLY A 40 0.25 2.56 9.43
CA GLY A 40 -1.17 2.25 9.27
C GLY A 40 -1.52 1.53 7.97
N PHE A 41 -0.89 1.91 6.85
CA PHE A 41 -1.11 1.22 5.59
C PHE A 41 -0.47 -0.18 5.55
N ARG A 42 0.66 -0.39 6.26
CA ARG A 42 1.22 -1.73 6.42
C ARG A 42 0.19 -2.66 7.08
N GLN A 43 -0.48 -2.18 8.13
CA GLN A 43 -1.54 -2.95 8.80
C GLN A 43 -2.74 -3.18 7.88
N GLY A 44 -3.18 -2.15 7.16
CA GLY A 44 -4.33 -2.25 6.26
C GLY A 44 -4.13 -3.25 5.12
N ILE A 45 -2.94 -3.26 4.52
CA ILE A 45 -2.57 -4.24 3.47
C ILE A 45 -2.58 -5.66 4.04
N ALA A 46 -1.91 -5.88 5.18
CA ALA A 46 -1.83 -7.19 5.82
C ALA A 46 -3.21 -7.73 6.22
N ASN A 47 -4.11 -6.86 6.69
CA ASN A 47 -5.49 -7.22 7.03
C ASN A 47 -6.35 -7.55 5.80
N ALA A 48 -6.06 -6.93 4.66
CA ALA A 48 -6.80 -7.18 3.42
C ALA A 48 -6.37 -8.49 2.77
N ASN A 49 -5.06 -8.65 2.56
CA ASN A 49 -4.47 -9.85 2.00
C ASN A 49 -2.96 -9.89 2.36
N PRO A 50 -2.53 -10.83 3.21
CA PRO A 50 -1.12 -10.93 3.62
C PRO A 50 -0.17 -11.35 2.49
N SER A 51 -0.71 -11.76 1.33
CA SER A 51 0.09 -12.14 0.16
C SER A 51 0.46 -10.95 -0.73
N ILE A 52 -0.08 -9.75 -0.47
CA ILE A 52 0.27 -8.54 -1.22
C ILE A 52 1.71 -8.16 -0.89
N LEU A 53 2.56 -8.03 -1.91
CA LEU A 53 3.95 -7.62 -1.75
C LEU A 53 4.02 -6.11 -1.43
N HIS A 54 4.76 -5.78 -0.37
CA HIS A 54 5.01 -4.41 0.04
C HIS A 54 6.31 -3.90 -0.61
N VAL A 55 6.20 -2.83 -1.39
CA VAL A 55 7.37 -2.14 -1.93
C VAL A 55 7.45 -0.75 -1.32
N TYR A 56 8.59 -0.38 -0.75
CA TYR A 56 8.79 0.99 -0.29
C TYR A 56 8.98 1.90 -1.49
N ASP A 57 8.25 3.00 -1.50
CA ASP A 57 8.47 4.06 -2.47
C ASP A 57 9.88 4.64 -2.33
N ARG A 58 10.63 4.72 -3.43
CA ARG A 58 12.05 5.13 -3.44
C ARG A 58 12.27 6.51 -2.84
N TRP A 59 11.35 7.45 -3.08
CA TRP A 59 11.47 8.82 -2.58
C TRP A 59 11.32 8.87 -1.06
N ASN A 60 10.34 8.13 -0.54
CA ASN A 60 10.12 7.99 0.89
C ASN A 60 11.21 7.16 1.59
N PHE A 61 11.78 6.17 0.88
CA PHE A 61 12.85 5.32 1.41
C PHE A 61 14.13 6.11 1.74
N MET A 62 14.55 7.03 0.86
CA MET A 62 15.76 7.85 1.09
C MET A 62 15.63 8.79 2.31
N GLY A 63 14.42 9.23 2.65
CA GLY A 63 14.16 10.04 3.85
C GLY A 63 14.10 9.22 5.14
N MET A 64 13.79 7.92 5.06
CA MET A 64 13.73 7.03 6.23
C MET A 64 15.09 6.56 6.71
N ARG A 65 16.05 6.39 5.79
CA ARG A 65 17.43 5.93 6.08
C ARG A 65 18.36 6.98 6.72
N ARG A 66 17.78 8.04 7.29
CA ARG A 66 18.50 9.07 8.08
C ARG A 66 18.03 9.11 9.54
N ARG A 67 17.35 8.05 9.99
CA ARG A 67 16.84 7.90 11.36
C ARG A 67 17.24 6.52 11.85
N ASP A 68 18.55 6.34 11.91
CA ASP A 68 19.29 5.20 12.43
C ASP A 68 20.66 5.72 12.89
#